data_AF-A0A533ZJT0-F1
#
_entry.id   AF-A0A533ZJT0-F1
#
_cell.length_a   1.000
_cell.length_b   1.000
_cell.length_c   1.000
_cell.angle_alpha   90.00
_cell.angle_beta   90.00
_cell.angle_gamma   90.00
#
_symmetry.space_group_name_H-M   'P 1'
#
loop_
_entity.id
_entity.type
_entity.pdbx_description
1 polymer ?
#
loop_
_entity_poly.entity_id
_entity_poly.type
_entity_poly.pdbx_seq_one_letter_code
_entity_poly.pdbx_strand_id
1 'polypeptide(L)'
;MGWTSRQVKTLTVSLAILGVVVGAGWVQGTFAAKDDEGPMTPERVFPASSKCKKCHLRANEEYEESTIARAIVSPTFRAMLEDYVSKGKDKRYCLNCHAPQSLVFPDLVDSMVKQIISGDLTFEGVGCIQCHLIKAVDPNVKGHPSIKLEPGRTVFGGYKDFLESKAHDSQYLDIFKKSDLCLACHTVAPPGVPTAEAVGNWRGSKAAKEGKNCQTCHMPQGFDSSANEEKKRDIAGHEFNGKSPALRKQAFDLDYETDIQGAQTKLTVKLKNLVPHNVPTTHPIWNQVYLQVIIKGLNLREVFKEKRVYGRIFADAKGNRTLLDHDAVKLLEDTVLKAEETRVETFTFPTPEATPSFDVEISLHYATPGELWPEAFAKRVASFTPKGMTDPVFKPSEITKRCGNTKVAEGKIQRRPCL
;
A
#
# COMPACT_ATOMS: atom_id res chain seq x y z
N MET A 1 27.09 100.39 -38.42
CA MET A 1 27.85 100.75 -37.20
C MET A 1 27.59 99.64 -36.19
N GLY A 2 28.47 98.68 -35.93
CA GLY A 2 29.86 98.83 -35.49
C GLY A 2 29.89 98.57 -33.97
N TRP A 3 30.49 97.43 -33.56
CA TRP A 3 30.75 96.83 -32.22
C TRP A 3 30.70 97.74 -30.96
N THR A 4 30.36 97.26 -29.75
CA THR A 4 31.14 96.26 -28.95
C THR A 4 30.35 95.49 -27.87
N SER A 5 30.97 94.37 -27.48
CA SER A 5 30.55 93.26 -26.61
C SER A 5 30.26 93.54 -25.13
N ARG A 6 29.46 92.65 -24.52
CA ARG A 6 29.74 92.12 -23.16
C ARG A 6 29.31 90.65 -23.04
N GLN A 7 30.28 89.77 -22.83
CA GLN A 7 30.07 88.37 -22.42
C GLN A 7 29.78 88.31 -20.92
N VAL A 8 28.85 87.45 -20.51
CA VAL A 8 28.80 86.91 -19.15
C VAL A 8 28.73 85.39 -19.26
N LYS A 9 29.82 84.75 -18.83
CA LYS A 9 29.95 83.30 -18.64
C LYS A 9 29.34 82.97 -17.28
N THR A 10 28.35 82.09 -17.26
CA THR A 10 27.81 81.48 -16.04
C THR A 10 28.81 80.47 -15.48
N LEU A 11 29.20 80.67 -14.23
CA LEU A 11 30.10 79.82 -13.47
C LEU A 11 29.34 78.55 -13.01
N THR A 12 29.89 77.39 -13.32
CA THR A 12 29.52 76.10 -12.75
C THR A 12 30.01 76.00 -11.30
N VAL A 13 29.08 75.85 -10.36
CA VAL A 13 29.36 75.44 -8.97
C VAL A 13 28.83 74.03 -8.79
N SER A 14 29.73 73.07 -8.71
CA SER A 14 29.43 71.67 -8.39
C SER A 14 29.19 71.55 -6.88
N LEU A 15 27.94 71.42 -6.45
CA LEU A 15 27.58 70.96 -5.10
C LEU A 15 27.30 69.46 -5.16
N ALA A 16 28.16 68.66 -4.53
CA ALA A 16 27.89 67.25 -4.25
C ALA A 16 26.80 67.17 -3.16
N ILE A 17 25.60 66.72 -3.54
CA ILE A 17 24.54 66.37 -2.60
C ILE A 17 24.54 64.85 -2.47
N LEU A 18 24.94 64.36 -1.29
CA LEU A 18 24.70 62.99 -0.85
C LEU A 18 23.17 62.80 -0.71
N GLY A 19 22.55 62.18 -1.72
CA GLY A 19 21.16 61.76 -1.65
C GLY A 19 21.04 60.47 -0.83
N VAL A 20 20.55 60.58 0.41
CA VAL A 20 20.04 59.43 1.17
C VAL A 20 18.76 58.95 0.47
N VAL A 21 18.87 57.87 -0.31
CA VAL A 21 17.70 57.14 -0.82
C VAL A 21 17.17 56.29 0.32
N VAL A 22 16.13 56.79 0.99
CA VAL A 22 15.25 55.94 1.82
C VAL A 22 14.41 55.11 0.87
N GLY A 23 14.99 53.98 0.42
CA GLY A 23 14.23 52.92 -0.22
C GLY A 23 13.36 52.27 0.85
N ALA A 24 12.05 52.48 0.78
CA ALA A 24 11.06 51.64 1.43
C ALA A 24 11.09 50.24 0.76
N GLY A 25 12.15 49.48 1.03
CA GLY A 25 12.24 48.08 0.73
C GLY A 25 11.35 47.33 1.73
N TRP A 26 10.30 46.72 1.22
CA TRP A 26 9.62 45.63 1.90
C TRP A 26 10.66 44.55 2.17
N VAL A 27 11.20 44.53 3.39
CA VAL A 27 12.02 43.44 3.88
C VAL A 27 11.06 42.27 4.07
N GLN A 28 10.80 41.51 3.00
CA GLN A 28 10.55 40.09 3.16
C GLN A 28 11.82 39.53 3.80
N GLY A 29 11.79 39.44 5.13
CA GLY A 29 12.82 38.75 5.87
C GLY A 29 12.82 37.31 5.41
N THR A 30 13.66 36.99 4.43
CA THR A 30 14.19 35.65 4.30
C THR A 30 14.97 35.41 5.58
N PHE A 31 14.34 34.78 6.56
CA PHE A 31 15.07 34.09 7.60
C PHE A 31 15.90 33.04 6.87
N ALA A 32 17.16 33.36 6.57
CA ALA A 32 18.14 32.36 6.23
C ALA A 32 18.24 31.44 7.45
N ALA A 33 17.54 30.30 7.37
CA ALA A 33 17.66 29.26 8.36
C ALA A 33 19.14 28.88 8.43
N LYS A 34 19.70 28.84 9.65
CA LYS A 34 21.07 28.35 9.87
C LYS A 34 21.23 27.02 9.17
N ASP A 35 22.27 26.92 8.35
CA ASP A 35 22.68 25.67 7.72
C ASP A 35 22.76 24.57 8.79
N ASP A 36 22.07 23.48 8.51
CA ASP A 36 21.96 22.32 9.40
C ASP A 36 23.26 21.50 9.27
N GLU A 37 24.38 22.06 9.76
CA GLU A 37 25.75 21.58 9.50
C GLU A 37 26.20 20.39 10.37
N GLY A 38 25.32 19.76 11.13
CA GLY A 38 25.69 18.56 11.90
C GLY A 38 25.99 17.34 10.98
N PRO A 39 26.53 16.24 11.52
CA PRO A 39 26.63 14.98 10.78
C PRO A 39 25.24 14.47 10.38
N MET A 40 25.12 13.91 9.17
CA MET A 40 23.93 13.18 8.72
C MET A 40 23.85 11.85 9.47
N THR A 41 23.15 11.84 10.61
CA THR A 41 22.88 10.60 11.35
C THR A 41 21.49 10.05 11.00
N PRO A 42 21.26 8.73 11.13
CA PRO A 42 19.95 8.13 10.89
C PRO A 42 18.82 8.78 11.68
N GLU A 43 19.02 9.07 12.95
CA GLU A 43 17.99 9.63 13.84
C GLU A 43 17.65 11.08 13.53
N ARG A 44 18.58 11.80 12.87
CA ARG A 44 18.38 13.17 12.44
C ARG A 44 17.67 13.25 11.10
N VAL A 45 18.03 12.39 10.15
CA VAL A 45 17.39 12.34 8.82
C VAL A 45 16.03 11.64 8.88
N PHE A 46 15.94 10.56 9.65
CA PHE A 46 14.74 9.74 9.81
C PHE A 46 14.28 9.71 11.28
N PRO A 47 13.83 10.84 11.84
CA PRO A 47 13.27 10.84 13.19
C PRO A 47 12.04 9.94 13.28
N ALA A 48 11.82 9.35 14.45
CA ALA A 48 10.60 8.59 14.74
C ALA A 48 9.33 9.41 14.48
N SER A 49 8.28 8.77 13.98
CA SER A 49 6.99 9.37 13.64
C SER A 49 6.30 10.02 14.86
N SER A 50 6.64 9.57 16.07
CA SER A 50 6.20 10.20 17.34
C SER A 50 6.65 11.66 17.49
N LYS A 51 7.73 12.11 16.82
CA LYS A 51 8.09 13.53 16.77
C LYS A 51 7.10 14.32 15.91
N CYS A 52 6.59 13.74 14.83
CA CYS A 52 5.57 14.33 13.96
C CYS A 52 4.22 14.44 14.68
N LYS A 53 3.87 13.45 15.52
CA LYS A 53 2.63 13.43 16.32
C LYS A 53 2.37 14.71 17.10
N LYS A 54 3.42 15.38 17.58
CA LYS A 54 3.31 16.63 18.35
C LYS A 54 2.49 17.71 17.63
N CYS A 55 2.51 17.71 16.30
CA CYS A 55 1.75 18.65 15.48
C CYS A 55 0.74 17.94 14.56
N HIS A 56 1.07 16.75 14.04
CA HIS A 56 0.24 16.00 13.10
C HIS A 56 -0.51 14.86 13.81
N LEU A 57 -1.39 15.20 14.76
CA LEU A 57 -2.06 14.24 15.63
C LEU A 57 -2.85 13.19 14.85
N ARG A 58 -3.85 13.64 14.08
CA ARG A 58 -4.73 12.75 13.31
C ARG A 58 -3.96 11.86 12.33
N ALA A 59 -3.11 12.44 11.49
CA ALA A 59 -2.33 11.66 10.52
C ALA A 59 -1.42 10.63 11.19
N ASN A 60 -0.85 10.96 12.36
CA ASN A 60 -0.04 10.02 13.12
C ASN A 60 -0.89 8.90 13.74
N GLU A 61 -2.07 9.18 14.28
CA GLU A 61 -2.98 8.17 14.82
C GLU A 61 -3.45 7.19 13.72
N GLU A 62 -3.87 7.70 12.56
CA GLU A 62 -4.24 6.89 11.40
C GLU A 62 -3.07 6.01 10.92
N TYR A 63 -1.86 6.60 10.82
CA TYR A 63 -0.63 5.86 10.49
C TYR A 63 -0.30 4.79 11.54
N GLU A 64 -0.39 5.14 12.82
CA GLU A 64 -0.10 4.27 13.96
C GLU A 64 -1.01 3.04 13.99
N GLU A 65 -2.13 3.00 13.27
CA GLU A 65 -2.99 1.81 13.10
C GLU A 65 -2.82 1.10 11.73
N SER A 66 -2.21 1.78 10.76
CA SER A 66 -2.05 1.30 9.38
C SER A 66 -1.15 0.08 9.23
N THR A 67 -1.30 -0.66 8.13
CA THR A 67 -0.38 -1.75 7.77
C THR A 67 1.02 -1.27 7.41
N ILE A 68 1.17 -0.01 6.97
CA ILE A 68 2.45 0.58 6.59
C ILE A 68 3.35 0.75 7.81
N ALA A 69 2.80 1.21 8.94
CA ALA A 69 3.52 1.24 10.21
C ALA A 69 4.01 -0.15 10.67
N ARG A 70 3.40 -1.23 10.17
CA ARG A 70 3.82 -2.62 10.44
C ARG A 70 4.77 -3.21 9.40
N ALA A 71 5.28 -2.41 8.45
CA ALA A 71 6.03 -2.89 7.30
C ALA A 71 7.18 -3.83 7.67
N ILE A 72 7.90 -3.58 8.76
CA ILE A 72 9.04 -4.40 9.20
C ILE A 72 8.77 -5.30 10.41
N VAL A 73 7.68 -5.07 11.15
CA VAL A 73 7.41 -5.79 12.40
C VAL A 73 6.51 -7.01 12.24
N SER A 74 5.84 -7.16 11.09
CA SER A 74 4.93 -8.30 10.91
C SER A 74 5.69 -9.64 11.01
N PRO A 75 5.15 -10.64 11.73
CA PRO A 75 5.79 -11.96 11.88
C PRO A 75 6.12 -12.62 10.54
N THR A 76 5.23 -12.41 9.56
CA THR A 76 5.36 -12.89 8.20
C THR A 76 6.53 -12.26 7.47
N PHE A 77 6.71 -10.94 7.58
CA PHE A 77 7.85 -10.26 6.97
C PHE A 77 9.16 -10.69 7.64
N ARG A 78 9.19 -10.79 8.97
CA ARG A 78 10.39 -11.22 9.71
C ARG A 78 10.84 -12.62 9.31
N ALA A 79 9.89 -13.58 9.24
CA ALA A 79 10.17 -14.94 8.76
C ALA A 79 10.70 -14.97 7.34
N MET A 80 10.16 -14.13 6.46
CA MET A 80 10.59 -14.07 5.07
C MET A 80 11.97 -13.44 4.93
N LEU A 81 12.22 -12.33 5.63
CA LEU A 81 13.52 -11.69 5.63
C LEU A 81 14.59 -12.64 6.18
N GLU A 82 14.29 -13.36 7.26
CA GLU A 82 15.19 -14.37 7.82
C GLU A 82 15.48 -15.50 6.82
N ASP A 83 14.45 -16.06 6.18
CA ASP A 83 14.63 -17.10 5.16
C ASP A 83 15.46 -16.58 3.96
N TYR A 84 15.14 -15.38 3.48
CA TYR A 84 15.81 -14.72 2.36
C TYR A 84 17.31 -14.49 2.65
N VAL A 85 17.63 -13.97 3.84
CA VAL A 85 18.99 -13.68 4.27
C VAL A 85 19.77 -14.97 4.55
N SER A 86 19.13 -16.01 5.10
CA SER A 86 19.77 -17.31 5.33
C SER A 86 20.27 -17.98 4.04
N LYS A 87 19.70 -17.60 2.90
CA LYS A 87 20.08 -18.04 1.55
C LYS A 87 21.16 -17.16 0.89
N GLY A 88 21.73 -16.19 1.62
CA GLY A 88 22.76 -15.28 1.12
C GLY A 88 22.27 -14.28 0.07
N LYS A 89 20.96 -14.04 -0.03
CA LYS A 89 20.37 -13.11 -1.00
C LYS A 89 20.53 -11.65 -0.55
N ASP A 90 20.55 -10.73 -1.50
CA ASP A 90 20.76 -9.30 -1.22
C ASP A 90 19.58 -8.68 -0.48
N LYS A 91 19.74 -8.54 0.84
CA LYS A 91 18.82 -7.91 1.78
C LYS A 91 18.30 -6.53 1.35
N ARG A 92 19.02 -5.79 0.49
CA ARG A 92 18.55 -4.50 -0.04
C ARG A 92 17.25 -4.64 -0.82
N TYR A 93 17.01 -5.79 -1.47
CA TYR A 93 15.76 -6.06 -2.15
C TYR A 93 14.53 -5.83 -1.25
N CYS A 94 14.55 -6.37 -0.02
CA CYS A 94 13.47 -6.17 0.94
C CYS A 94 13.45 -4.74 1.50
N LEU A 95 14.62 -4.20 1.85
CA LEU A 95 14.69 -2.90 2.54
C LEU A 95 14.37 -1.70 1.65
N ASN A 96 14.52 -1.82 0.32
CA ASN A 96 14.13 -0.75 -0.61
C ASN A 96 12.68 -0.30 -0.43
N CYS A 97 11.77 -1.22 -0.10
CA CYS A 97 10.37 -0.91 0.22
C CYS A 97 10.11 -0.80 1.71
N HIS A 98 10.68 -1.71 2.51
CA HIS A 98 10.27 -1.89 3.90
C HIS A 98 11.03 -0.99 4.87
N ALA A 99 12.23 -0.52 4.50
CA ALA A 99 13.05 0.36 5.33
C ALA A 99 13.93 1.29 4.45
N PRO A 100 13.31 2.17 3.64
CA PRO A 100 13.97 2.90 2.55
C PRO A 100 15.11 3.82 3.00
N GLN A 101 15.24 4.12 4.29
CA GLN A 101 16.44 4.75 4.86
C GLN A 101 17.74 3.98 4.57
N SER A 102 17.67 2.69 4.22
CA SER A 102 18.81 1.91 3.75
C SER A 102 19.46 2.45 2.47
N LEU A 103 18.72 3.24 1.68
CA LEU A 103 19.23 3.91 0.50
C LEU A 103 20.15 5.08 0.84
N VAL A 104 19.94 5.71 2.01
CA VAL A 104 20.74 6.82 2.52
C VAL A 104 21.87 6.31 3.40
N PHE A 105 21.63 5.26 4.18
CA PHE A 105 22.59 4.66 5.11
C PHE A 105 22.90 3.21 4.73
N PRO A 106 23.60 2.97 3.60
CA PRO A 106 23.85 1.62 3.08
C PRO A 106 24.71 0.75 4.00
N ASP A 107 25.52 1.35 4.87
CA ASP A 107 26.40 0.64 5.81
C ASP A 107 25.65 0.07 7.01
N LEU A 108 24.42 0.56 7.28
CA LEU A 108 23.61 0.10 8.40
C LEU A 108 22.72 -1.10 8.06
N VAL A 109 22.66 -1.51 6.79
CA VAL A 109 21.73 -2.54 6.30
C VAL A 109 21.87 -3.85 7.07
N ASP A 110 23.08 -4.27 7.42
CA ASP A 110 23.31 -5.47 8.25
C ASP A 110 22.72 -5.34 9.66
N SER A 111 22.97 -4.20 10.32
CA SER A 111 22.41 -3.90 11.64
C SER A 111 20.89 -3.83 11.58
N MET A 112 20.33 -3.19 10.56
CA MET A 112 18.88 -3.07 10.35
C MET A 112 18.23 -4.44 10.21
N VAL A 113 18.77 -5.33 9.38
CA VAL A 113 18.25 -6.69 9.24
C VAL A 113 18.31 -7.46 10.55
N LYS A 114 19.42 -7.36 11.29
CA LYS A 114 19.56 -8.01 12.59
C LYS A 114 18.49 -7.55 13.59
N GLN A 115 18.25 -6.23 13.66
CA GLN A 115 17.21 -5.66 14.53
C GLN A 115 15.80 -6.08 14.11
N ILE A 116 15.51 -6.11 12.80
CA ILE A 116 14.21 -6.59 12.28
C ILE A 116 13.99 -8.05 12.67
N ILE A 117 14.99 -8.90 12.49
CA ILE A 117 14.88 -10.33 12.81
C ILE A 117 14.80 -10.54 14.32
N SER A 118 15.57 -9.82 15.16
CA SER A 118 15.47 -9.99 16.62
C SER A 118 14.18 -9.39 17.19
N GLY A 119 13.68 -8.32 16.57
CA GLY A 119 12.54 -7.53 17.05
C GLY A 119 12.95 -6.35 17.94
N ASP A 120 14.25 -6.18 18.20
CA ASP A 120 14.81 -5.10 19.01
C ASP A 120 15.10 -3.88 18.11
N LEU A 121 14.03 -3.24 17.66
CA LEU A 121 14.10 -2.14 16.70
C LEU A 121 14.45 -0.81 17.38
N THR A 122 15.40 -0.09 16.79
CA THR A 122 15.69 1.32 17.13
C THR A 122 15.16 2.31 16.09
N PHE A 123 14.45 1.81 15.07
CA PHE A 123 13.97 2.60 13.93
C PHE A 123 12.64 2.09 13.39
N GLU A 124 11.94 2.93 12.62
CA GLU A 124 10.70 2.58 11.92
C GLU A 124 10.98 2.14 10.49
N GLY A 125 10.19 1.20 9.97
CA GLY A 125 10.30 0.75 8.59
C GLY A 125 9.90 1.85 7.61
N VAL A 126 8.60 1.96 7.33
CA VAL A 126 8.03 3.04 6.52
C VAL A 126 7.31 4.02 7.44
N GLY A 127 8.08 4.92 8.07
CA GLY A 127 7.56 6.01 8.90
C GLY A 127 7.08 7.21 8.08
N CYS A 128 6.62 8.26 8.77
CA CYS A 128 6.17 9.50 8.12
C CYS A 128 7.26 10.04 7.17
N ILE A 129 8.46 10.19 7.69
CA ILE A 129 9.57 10.84 6.98
C ILE A 129 10.13 9.98 5.84
N GLN A 130 10.01 8.65 5.90
CA GLN A 130 10.36 7.77 4.79
C GLN A 130 9.55 8.05 3.53
N CYS A 131 8.27 8.38 3.66
CA CYS A 131 7.43 8.83 2.54
C CYS A 131 7.69 10.30 2.21
N HIS A 132 7.75 11.15 3.24
CA HIS A 132 7.81 12.59 3.06
C HIS A 132 9.20 13.15 2.66
N LEU A 133 10.24 12.31 2.56
CA LEU A 133 11.52 12.66 1.92
C LEU A 133 11.62 12.21 0.46
N ILE A 134 10.60 11.54 -0.09
CA ILE A 134 10.60 11.12 -1.50
C ILE A 134 10.41 12.35 -2.38
N LYS A 135 11.49 12.77 -3.04
CA LYS A 135 11.51 13.90 -3.96
C LYS A 135 11.06 13.52 -5.38
N ALA A 136 11.36 12.30 -5.79
CA ALA A 136 10.97 11.78 -7.09
C ALA A 136 10.89 10.26 -7.07
N VAL A 137 10.14 9.72 -8.02
CA VAL A 137 10.14 8.30 -8.38
C VAL A 137 10.58 8.22 -9.82
N ASP A 138 11.54 7.34 -10.12
CA ASP A 138 11.93 7.07 -11.50
C ASP A 138 11.01 5.99 -12.10
N PRO A 139 10.09 6.33 -13.02
CA PRO A 139 9.15 5.38 -13.59
C PRO A 139 9.79 4.45 -14.63
N ASN A 140 11.04 4.68 -15.04
CA ASN A 140 11.67 4.04 -16.20
C ASN A 140 12.69 2.95 -15.84
N VAL A 141 12.84 2.61 -14.56
CA VAL A 141 13.75 1.54 -14.14
C VAL A 141 13.13 0.18 -14.50
N LYS A 142 13.80 -0.60 -15.35
CA LYS A 142 13.43 -2.00 -15.63
C LYS A 142 13.49 -2.79 -14.31
N GLY A 143 12.35 -3.25 -13.83
CA GLY A 143 12.22 -3.91 -12.53
C GLY A 143 11.45 -3.04 -11.55
N HIS A 144 12.06 -2.74 -10.40
CA HIS A 144 11.43 -1.96 -9.33
C HIS A 144 11.70 -0.46 -9.52
N PRO A 145 10.68 0.41 -9.63
CA PRO A 145 10.90 1.86 -9.73
C PRO A 145 11.67 2.35 -8.50
N SER A 146 12.79 3.06 -8.71
CA SER A 146 13.58 3.57 -7.60
C SER A 146 13.00 4.87 -7.06
N ILE A 147 12.89 4.98 -5.74
CA ILE A 147 12.63 6.25 -5.07
C ILE A 147 13.92 7.07 -4.97
N LYS A 148 13.81 8.39 -5.15
CA LYS A 148 14.87 9.34 -4.85
C LYS A 148 14.51 10.08 -3.56
N LEU A 149 15.26 9.81 -2.50
CA LEU A 149 15.15 10.52 -1.23
C LEU A 149 16.01 11.78 -1.25
N GLU A 150 15.54 12.85 -0.61
CA GLU A 150 16.33 14.06 -0.35
C GLU A 150 16.48 14.24 1.17
N PRO A 151 17.55 13.69 1.78
CA PRO A 151 17.86 13.90 3.18
C PRO A 151 18.00 15.39 3.50
N GLY A 152 17.35 15.85 4.56
CA GLY A 152 17.47 17.23 5.01
C GLY A 152 16.27 17.68 5.82
N ARG A 153 16.16 19.00 5.98
CA ARG A 153 15.06 19.64 6.71
C ARG A 153 13.77 19.77 5.90
N THR A 154 13.84 19.64 4.59
CA THR A 154 12.67 19.77 3.71
C THR A 154 11.82 18.52 3.73
N VAL A 155 10.53 18.69 4.02
CA VAL A 155 9.50 17.65 4.05
C VAL A 155 8.52 17.94 2.92
N PHE A 156 8.28 16.96 2.05
CA PHE A 156 7.46 17.11 0.86
C PHE A 156 6.02 16.71 1.09
N GLY A 157 5.05 17.34 0.43
CA GLY A 157 3.64 17.00 0.56
C GLY A 157 2.78 17.44 -0.63
N GLY A 158 1.49 17.10 -0.56
CA GLY A 158 0.52 17.39 -1.62
C GLY A 158 -0.17 18.76 -1.51
N TYR A 159 0.08 19.54 -0.46
CA TYR A 159 -0.57 20.85 -0.28
C TYR A 159 0.31 21.97 -0.82
N LYS A 160 -0.30 22.91 -1.56
CA LYS A 160 0.41 24.09 -2.12
C LYS A 160 0.47 25.24 -1.12
N ASP A 161 -0.49 25.30 -0.23
CA ASP A 161 -0.72 26.29 0.81
C ASP A 161 -0.28 25.75 2.18
N PHE A 162 0.91 25.13 2.23
CA PHE A 162 1.55 24.72 3.47
C PHE A 162 1.94 25.95 4.30
N LEU A 163 1.95 25.80 5.62
CA LEU A 163 2.43 26.87 6.51
C LEU A 163 3.93 26.73 6.76
N GLU A 164 4.59 27.86 7.00
CA GLU A 164 5.97 27.89 7.48
C GLU A 164 6.06 27.31 8.88
N SER A 165 7.11 26.53 9.13
CA SER A 165 7.36 25.88 10.41
C SER A 165 8.84 25.99 10.79
N LYS A 166 9.13 26.12 12.08
CA LYS A 166 10.50 26.07 12.58
C LYS A 166 11.03 24.63 12.67
N ALA A 167 10.14 23.64 12.71
CA ALA A 167 10.50 22.24 12.90
C ALA A 167 11.15 21.64 11.65
N HIS A 168 10.59 21.94 10.48
CA HIS A 168 11.04 21.48 9.18
C HIS A 168 10.56 22.45 8.10
N ASP A 169 11.23 22.46 6.96
CA ASP A 169 10.78 23.19 5.78
C ASP A 169 9.70 22.36 5.07
N SER A 170 8.77 23.00 4.38
CA SER A 170 7.66 22.34 3.69
C SER A 170 7.73 22.66 2.20
N GLN A 171 7.51 21.67 1.35
CA GLN A 171 7.48 21.88 -0.11
C GLN A 171 6.40 21.04 -0.78
N TYR A 172 5.64 21.68 -1.68
CA TYR A 172 4.70 20.98 -2.55
C TYR A 172 5.44 20.14 -3.59
N LEU A 173 5.04 18.87 -3.73
CA LEU A 173 5.40 18.03 -4.86
C LEU A 173 4.19 17.29 -5.41
N ASP A 174 4.03 17.36 -6.74
CA ASP A 174 2.88 16.80 -7.45
C ASP A 174 2.76 15.26 -7.34
N ILE A 175 3.88 14.58 -7.14
CA ILE A 175 3.96 13.13 -6.90
C ILE A 175 3.10 12.67 -5.72
N PHE A 176 2.92 13.50 -4.68
CA PHE A 176 2.08 13.14 -3.52
C PHE A 176 0.59 12.99 -3.87
N LYS A 177 0.18 13.48 -5.05
CA LYS A 177 -1.19 13.31 -5.57
C LYS A 177 -1.31 12.21 -6.62
N LYS A 178 -0.23 11.48 -6.93
CA LYS A 178 -0.17 10.50 -8.01
C LYS A 178 0.07 9.10 -7.49
N SER A 179 -0.47 8.10 -8.19
CA SER A 179 -0.21 6.69 -7.88
C SER A 179 1.28 6.32 -7.94
N ASP A 180 2.09 7.05 -8.70
CA ASP A 180 3.53 6.77 -8.87
C ASP A 180 4.30 6.74 -7.53
N LEU A 181 3.88 7.53 -6.53
CA LEU A 181 4.43 7.46 -5.18
C LEU A 181 4.26 6.07 -4.57
N CYS A 182 3.06 5.50 -4.69
CA CYS A 182 2.71 4.19 -4.14
C CYS A 182 3.35 3.07 -4.98
N LEU A 183 3.30 3.21 -6.31
CA LEU A 183 3.77 2.22 -7.25
C LEU A 183 5.28 1.98 -7.15
N ALA A 184 6.05 2.95 -6.64
CA ALA A 184 7.46 2.75 -6.34
C ALA A 184 7.71 1.53 -5.45
N CYS A 185 6.85 1.28 -4.46
CA CYS A 185 6.95 0.12 -3.58
C CYS A 185 5.94 -0.98 -3.92
N HIS A 186 4.83 -0.67 -4.61
CA HIS A 186 3.72 -1.60 -4.80
C HIS A 186 3.69 -2.33 -6.16
N THR A 187 4.57 -2.02 -7.11
CA THR A 187 4.69 -2.78 -8.37
C THR A 187 5.67 -3.96 -8.26
N VAL A 188 5.74 -4.60 -7.11
CA VAL A 188 6.73 -5.66 -6.85
C VAL A 188 6.44 -6.85 -7.75
N ALA A 189 7.49 -7.38 -8.37
CA ALA A 189 7.48 -8.68 -9.01
C ALA A 189 8.66 -9.47 -8.46
N PRO A 190 8.54 -10.81 -8.36
CA PRO A 190 9.67 -11.66 -8.02
C PRO A 190 10.84 -11.38 -8.97
N PRO A 191 12.08 -11.22 -8.50
CA PRO A 191 13.21 -10.88 -9.37
C PRO A 191 13.39 -11.85 -10.55
N GLY A 192 13.13 -13.15 -10.34
CA GLY A 192 13.18 -14.16 -11.40
C GLY A 192 11.94 -14.22 -12.30
N VAL A 193 10.88 -13.50 -11.97
CA VAL A 193 9.57 -13.56 -12.65
C VAL A 193 8.94 -12.15 -12.74
N PRO A 194 9.53 -11.23 -13.52
CA PRO A 194 9.06 -9.84 -13.61
C PRO A 194 7.64 -9.70 -14.18
N THR A 195 7.12 -10.73 -14.86
CA THR A 195 5.76 -10.76 -15.39
C THR A 195 4.69 -10.95 -14.31
N ALA A 196 5.07 -11.39 -13.11
CA ALA A 196 4.17 -11.61 -11.98
C ALA A 196 4.01 -10.35 -11.10
N GLU A 197 3.94 -9.18 -11.74
CA GLU A 197 3.77 -7.89 -11.10
C GLU A 197 2.43 -7.83 -10.32
N ALA A 198 2.49 -7.28 -9.10
CA ALA A 198 1.45 -7.47 -8.11
C ALA A 198 0.15 -6.69 -8.36
N VAL A 199 0.20 -5.46 -8.88
CA VAL A 199 -0.99 -4.64 -9.15
C VAL A 199 -1.60 -4.87 -10.53
N GLY A 200 -0.85 -5.45 -11.46
CA GLY A 200 -1.26 -5.68 -12.84
C GLY A 200 -1.38 -4.39 -13.64
N ASN A 201 -2.22 -4.39 -14.69
CA ASN A 201 -2.42 -3.23 -15.55
C ASN A 201 -3.35 -2.17 -14.91
N TRP A 202 -3.02 -1.68 -13.71
CA TRP A 202 -3.76 -0.62 -13.02
C TRP A 202 -3.97 0.60 -13.93
N ARG A 203 -2.93 1.02 -14.67
CA ARG A 203 -2.99 2.19 -15.56
C ARG A 203 -4.03 2.02 -16.69
N GLY A 204 -4.36 0.78 -17.06
CA GLY A 204 -5.39 0.46 -18.05
C GLY A 204 -6.82 0.38 -17.51
N SER A 205 -7.00 0.38 -16.18
CA SER A 205 -8.31 0.26 -15.51
C SER A 205 -9.25 1.43 -15.80
N LYS A 206 -10.55 1.22 -15.61
CA LYS A 206 -11.55 2.28 -15.68
C LYS A 206 -11.31 3.35 -14.60
N ALA A 207 -10.99 2.95 -13.37
CA ALA A 207 -10.70 3.90 -12.29
C ALA A 207 -9.54 4.85 -12.63
N ALA A 208 -8.43 4.32 -13.18
CA ALA A 208 -7.29 5.14 -13.58
C ALA A 208 -7.65 6.09 -14.74
N LYS A 209 -8.45 5.63 -15.72
CA LYS A 209 -8.95 6.47 -16.82
C LYS A 209 -9.89 7.59 -16.36
N GLU A 210 -10.61 7.38 -15.26
CA GLU A 210 -11.44 8.39 -14.59
C GLU A 210 -10.61 9.35 -13.70
N GLY A 211 -9.28 9.23 -13.69
CA GLY A 211 -8.40 10.09 -12.89
C GLY A 211 -8.33 9.75 -11.40
N LYS A 212 -8.86 8.58 -10.99
CA LYS A 212 -8.69 8.10 -9.60
C LYS A 212 -7.28 7.56 -9.43
N ASN A 213 -6.68 7.85 -8.28
CA ASN A 213 -5.35 7.37 -7.91
C ASN A 213 -5.44 6.39 -6.73
N CYS A 214 -4.32 5.73 -6.38
CA CYS A 214 -4.26 4.81 -5.25
C CYS A 214 -4.79 5.47 -3.96
N GLN A 215 -4.41 6.74 -3.76
CA GLN A 215 -4.81 7.56 -2.62
C GLN A 215 -6.33 7.73 -2.52
N THR A 216 -7.06 7.77 -3.64
CA THR A 216 -8.52 7.98 -3.63
C THR A 216 -9.27 6.94 -2.80
N CYS A 217 -8.80 5.68 -2.81
CA CYS A 217 -9.41 4.60 -2.03
C CYS A 217 -8.62 4.24 -0.77
N HIS A 218 -7.28 4.29 -0.84
CA HIS A 218 -6.43 3.83 0.26
C HIS A 218 -6.05 4.94 1.26
N MET A 219 -6.17 6.21 0.88
CA MET A 219 -5.96 7.39 1.72
C MET A 219 -7.21 8.27 1.71
N PRO A 220 -8.36 7.76 2.19
CA PRO A 220 -9.64 8.44 2.04
C PRO A 220 -9.57 9.84 2.63
N GLN A 221 -10.15 10.79 1.91
CA GLN A 221 -10.17 12.18 2.34
C GLN A 221 -11.01 12.33 3.63
N GLY A 222 -10.51 13.12 4.57
CA GLY A 222 -11.31 13.66 5.66
C GLY A 222 -11.17 15.18 5.75
N PHE A 223 -11.94 15.81 6.63
CA PHE A 223 -11.91 17.26 6.81
C PHE A 223 -11.40 17.62 8.20
N ASP A 224 -10.15 18.08 8.29
CA ASP A 224 -9.55 18.52 9.54
C ASP A 224 -8.31 19.41 9.32
N SER A 225 -7.67 19.85 10.40
CA SER A 225 -6.38 20.53 10.33
C SER A 225 -5.26 19.52 10.05
N SER A 226 -4.37 19.81 9.09
CA SER A 226 -3.24 18.93 8.77
C SER A 226 -2.21 18.90 9.89
N ALA A 227 -2.05 20.01 10.60
CA ALA A 227 -1.27 20.12 11.83
C ALA A 227 -2.02 21.00 12.84
N ASN A 228 -1.65 20.92 14.11
CA ASN A 228 -2.16 21.80 15.16
C ASN A 228 -2.05 23.27 14.74
N GLU A 229 -3.05 24.07 15.10
CA GLU A 229 -3.14 25.51 14.78
C GLU A 229 -3.34 25.85 13.30
N GLU A 230 -3.33 24.87 12.39
CA GLU A 230 -3.72 25.11 11.00
C GLU A 230 -5.23 25.24 10.82
N LYS A 231 -5.63 25.92 9.75
CA LYS A 231 -7.02 25.91 9.27
C LYS A 231 -7.40 24.50 8.82
N LYS A 232 -8.65 24.12 9.11
CA LYS A 232 -9.24 22.90 8.59
C LYS A 232 -9.33 22.95 7.07
N ARG A 233 -9.05 21.83 6.44
CA ARG A 233 -9.11 21.63 5.00
C ARG A 233 -9.37 20.17 4.68
N ASP A 234 -9.59 19.88 3.41
CA ASP A 234 -9.56 18.50 2.94
C ASP A 234 -8.15 17.94 3.08
N ILE A 235 -8.03 16.87 3.87
CA ILE A 235 -6.76 16.19 4.11
C ILE A 235 -6.84 14.71 3.75
N ALA A 236 -5.74 14.18 3.21
CA ALA A 236 -5.62 12.76 2.93
C ALA A 236 -5.47 11.96 4.23
N GLY A 237 -6.25 10.89 4.37
CA GLY A 237 -6.12 9.95 5.48
C GLY A 237 -4.85 9.10 5.36
N HIS A 238 -4.21 8.80 6.49
CA HIS A 238 -3.00 7.99 6.60
C HIS A 238 -3.29 6.59 7.17
N GLU A 239 -4.55 6.16 7.07
CA GLU A 239 -5.01 4.81 7.43
C GLU A 239 -4.37 3.72 6.55
N PHE A 240 -4.05 4.10 5.29
CA PHE A 240 -3.62 3.20 4.22
C PHE A 240 -4.51 1.95 4.11
N ASN A 241 -5.82 2.19 4.01
CA ASN A 241 -6.86 1.17 4.16
C ASN A 241 -6.70 0.02 3.16
N GLY A 242 -6.15 -1.12 3.60
CA GLY A 242 -6.14 -2.38 2.82
C GLY A 242 -6.79 -3.56 3.55
N LYS A 243 -6.94 -3.46 4.88
CA LYS A 243 -7.49 -4.51 5.75
C LYS A 243 -8.86 -4.19 6.34
N SER A 244 -9.36 -2.97 6.14
CA SER A 244 -10.68 -2.55 6.64
C SER A 244 -11.77 -3.50 6.11
N PRO A 245 -12.57 -4.14 7.00
CA PRO A 245 -13.70 -4.97 6.59
C PRO A 245 -14.71 -4.20 5.73
N ALA A 246 -14.93 -2.92 6.04
CA ALA A 246 -15.86 -2.07 5.30
C ALA A 246 -15.40 -1.84 3.85
N LEU A 247 -14.10 -1.62 3.63
CA LEU A 247 -13.55 -1.46 2.28
C LEU A 247 -13.54 -2.80 1.53
N ARG A 248 -13.16 -3.90 2.18
CA ARG A 248 -13.11 -5.23 1.58
C ARG A 248 -14.47 -5.73 1.11
N LYS A 249 -15.53 -5.44 1.88
CA LYS A 249 -16.91 -5.76 1.48
C LYS A 249 -17.35 -5.05 0.20
N GLN A 250 -16.74 -3.92 -0.13
CA GLN A 250 -16.99 -3.15 -1.35
C GLN A 250 -16.08 -3.57 -2.52
N ALA A 251 -15.04 -4.37 -2.28
CA ALA A 251 -14.06 -4.75 -3.30
C ALA A 251 -14.56 -5.87 -4.22
N PHE A 252 -15.55 -6.65 -3.80
CA PHE A 252 -16.06 -7.79 -4.55
C PHE A 252 -17.57 -7.89 -4.50
N ASP A 253 -18.15 -8.23 -5.65
CA ASP A 253 -19.54 -8.66 -5.73
C ASP A 253 -19.58 -10.15 -6.05
N LEU A 254 -20.45 -10.86 -5.34
CA LEU A 254 -20.68 -12.29 -5.50
C LEU A 254 -22.12 -12.49 -5.92
N ASP A 255 -22.34 -13.29 -6.97
CA ASP A 255 -23.66 -13.81 -7.33
C ASP A 255 -23.55 -15.29 -7.71
N TYR A 256 -24.68 -15.99 -7.74
CA TYR A 256 -24.72 -17.35 -8.23
C TYR A 256 -26.06 -17.69 -8.88
N GLU A 257 -26.02 -18.70 -9.74
CA GLU A 257 -27.17 -19.35 -10.34
C GLU A 257 -27.09 -20.85 -10.09
N THR A 258 -28.22 -21.48 -9.80
CA THR A 258 -28.33 -22.92 -9.60
C THR A 258 -29.16 -23.54 -10.72
N ASP A 259 -28.68 -24.68 -11.23
CA ASP A 259 -29.35 -25.50 -12.23
C ASP A 259 -29.47 -26.93 -11.69
N ILE A 260 -30.69 -27.34 -11.36
CA ILE A 260 -30.98 -28.62 -10.70
C ILE A 260 -31.24 -29.67 -11.78
N GLN A 261 -30.36 -30.66 -11.84
CA GLN A 261 -30.33 -31.73 -12.83
C GLN A 261 -30.61 -33.07 -12.15
N GLY A 262 -31.80 -33.20 -11.56
CA GLY A 262 -32.20 -34.37 -10.79
C GLY A 262 -31.31 -34.58 -9.56
N ALA A 263 -30.55 -35.68 -9.54
CA ALA A 263 -29.68 -36.05 -8.42
C ALA A 263 -28.42 -35.16 -8.28
N GLN A 264 -28.11 -34.32 -9.27
CA GLN A 264 -26.99 -33.38 -9.23
C GLN A 264 -27.50 -31.96 -9.41
N THR A 265 -26.84 -31.00 -8.76
CA THR A 265 -27.07 -29.58 -8.98
C THR A 265 -25.76 -28.95 -9.45
N LYS A 266 -25.86 -28.15 -10.52
CA LYS A 266 -24.79 -27.28 -10.99
C LYS A 266 -24.96 -25.89 -10.39
N LEU A 267 -23.91 -25.37 -9.78
CA LEU A 267 -23.83 -24.00 -9.26
C LEU A 267 -22.84 -23.20 -10.11
N THR A 268 -23.30 -22.11 -10.70
CA THR A 268 -22.48 -21.16 -11.44
C THR A 268 -22.29 -19.91 -10.59
N VAL A 269 -21.09 -19.68 -10.08
CA VAL A 269 -20.76 -18.52 -9.25
C VAL A 269 -20.14 -17.43 -10.13
N LYS A 270 -20.69 -16.22 -10.06
CA LYS A 270 -20.13 -15.01 -10.67
C LYS A 270 -19.40 -14.21 -9.58
N LEU A 271 -18.09 -14.14 -9.70
CA LEU A 271 -17.19 -13.41 -8.81
C LEU A 271 -16.68 -12.18 -9.55
N LYS A 272 -17.14 -11.00 -9.16
CA LYS A 272 -16.74 -9.74 -9.79
C LYS A 272 -15.74 -9.01 -8.91
N ASN A 273 -14.53 -8.81 -9.44
CA ASN A 273 -13.56 -7.90 -8.87
C ASN A 273 -13.97 -6.46 -9.20
N LEU A 274 -14.28 -5.64 -8.19
CA LEU A 274 -14.63 -4.23 -8.38
C LEU A 274 -13.42 -3.31 -8.25
N VAL A 275 -12.26 -3.85 -7.84
CA VAL A 275 -11.05 -3.04 -7.71
C VAL A 275 -10.25 -2.99 -9.02
N PRO A 276 -9.62 -1.84 -9.32
CA PRO A 276 -8.85 -1.57 -10.54
C PRO A 276 -7.44 -2.17 -10.59
N HIS A 277 -7.15 -3.16 -9.74
CA HIS A 277 -5.88 -3.88 -9.71
C HIS A 277 -6.14 -5.37 -9.45
N ASN A 278 -5.11 -6.19 -9.67
CA ASN A 278 -5.20 -7.62 -9.36
C ASN A 278 -5.51 -7.85 -7.87
N VAL A 279 -6.15 -8.96 -7.52
CA VAL A 279 -6.31 -9.40 -6.14
C VAL A 279 -5.99 -10.88 -6.04
N PRO A 280 -5.13 -11.29 -5.10
CA PRO A 280 -4.40 -10.46 -4.15
C PRO A 280 -3.24 -9.67 -4.79
N THR A 281 -2.99 -8.44 -4.30
CA THR A 281 -1.87 -7.57 -4.70
C THR A 281 -0.59 -7.81 -3.90
N THR A 282 -0.59 -8.68 -2.91
CA THR A 282 0.49 -8.76 -1.93
C THR A 282 1.56 -9.76 -2.34
N HIS A 283 2.82 -9.34 -2.19
CA HIS A 283 4.02 -10.15 -2.17
C HIS A 283 4.31 -10.65 -0.74
N PRO A 284 4.71 -11.91 -0.52
CA PRO A 284 4.26 -13.18 -1.11
C PRO A 284 3.51 -14.05 -0.09
N ILE A 285 3.03 -13.44 0.98
CA ILE A 285 2.46 -14.16 2.12
C ILE A 285 0.93 -14.05 2.16
N TRP A 286 0.36 -13.04 1.51
CA TRP A 286 -1.10 -12.85 1.39
C TRP A 286 -1.55 -13.03 -0.07
N ASN A 287 -0.74 -13.77 -0.84
CA ASN A 287 -0.80 -13.99 -2.28
C ASN A 287 -1.86 -15.00 -2.72
N GLN A 288 -2.77 -15.41 -1.83
CA GLN A 288 -3.92 -16.22 -2.20
C GLN A 288 -5.22 -15.69 -1.61
N VAL A 289 -6.26 -15.70 -2.44
CA VAL A 289 -7.66 -15.59 -2.02
C VAL A 289 -8.38 -16.87 -2.45
N TYR A 290 -9.41 -17.28 -1.72
CA TYR A 290 -10.22 -18.44 -2.14
C TYR A 290 -11.71 -18.13 -2.09
N LEU A 291 -12.42 -18.65 -3.09
CA LEU A 291 -13.87 -18.76 -3.10
C LEU A 291 -14.25 -20.08 -2.43
N GLN A 292 -15.03 -20.01 -1.37
CA GLN A 292 -15.58 -21.17 -0.68
C GLN A 292 -17.07 -21.27 -0.95
N VAL A 293 -17.51 -22.45 -1.37
CA VAL A 293 -18.91 -22.84 -1.51
C VAL A 293 -19.24 -23.82 -0.40
N ILE A 294 -20.31 -23.55 0.35
CA ILE A 294 -20.92 -24.47 1.31
C ILE A 294 -22.39 -24.65 0.93
N ILE A 295 -22.82 -25.90 0.80
CA ILE A 295 -24.24 -26.25 0.62
C ILE A 295 -24.75 -26.89 1.90
N LYS A 296 -25.90 -26.41 2.37
CA LYS A 296 -26.57 -26.93 3.56
C LYS A 296 -27.96 -27.48 3.19
N GLY A 297 -28.19 -28.74 3.52
CA GLY A 297 -29.45 -29.44 3.27
C GLY A 297 -30.43 -29.32 4.43
N LEU A 298 -31.17 -30.41 4.69
CA LEU A 298 -32.11 -30.51 5.80
C LEU A 298 -31.44 -30.14 7.14
N ASN A 299 -32.15 -29.38 7.98
CA ASN A 299 -31.67 -28.91 9.29
C ASN A 299 -30.33 -28.14 9.24
N LEU A 300 -30.05 -27.46 8.12
CA LEU A 300 -28.81 -26.70 7.90
C LEU A 300 -27.52 -27.53 7.97
N ARG A 301 -27.62 -28.85 7.80
CA ARG A 301 -26.46 -29.74 7.78
C ARG A 301 -25.64 -29.49 6.51
N GLU A 302 -24.32 -29.29 6.67
CA GLU A 302 -23.39 -29.21 5.55
C GLU A 302 -23.38 -30.55 4.78
N VAL A 303 -23.66 -30.48 3.48
CA VAL A 303 -23.70 -31.64 2.57
C VAL A 303 -22.69 -31.53 1.43
N PHE A 304 -22.18 -30.33 1.18
CA PHE A 304 -21.08 -30.10 0.24
C PHE A 304 -20.25 -28.90 0.66
N LYS A 305 -18.94 -29.01 0.46
CA LYS A 305 -17.98 -27.92 0.67
C LYS A 305 -16.82 -28.03 -0.30
N GLU A 306 -16.55 -26.97 -1.04
CA GLU A 306 -15.40 -26.87 -1.94
C GLU A 306 -14.76 -25.49 -1.86
N LYS A 307 -13.44 -25.43 -2.07
CA LYS A 307 -12.66 -24.19 -2.20
C LYS A 307 -12.06 -24.10 -3.61
N ARG A 308 -12.13 -22.92 -4.21
CA ARG A 308 -11.39 -22.54 -5.42
C ARG A 308 -10.37 -21.47 -5.06
N VAL A 309 -9.09 -21.74 -5.27
CA VAL A 309 -7.99 -20.86 -4.86
C VAL A 309 -7.51 -20.02 -6.05
N TYR A 310 -7.29 -18.74 -5.80
CA TYR A 310 -6.76 -17.76 -6.74
C TYR A 310 -5.46 -17.19 -6.20
N GLY A 311 -4.41 -17.23 -7.00
CA GLY A 311 -3.10 -16.74 -6.61
C GLY A 311 -2.04 -17.09 -7.65
N ARG A 312 -0.78 -17.11 -7.20
CA ARG A 312 0.36 -17.47 -8.06
C ARG A 312 1.10 -18.65 -7.51
N ILE A 313 1.52 -19.54 -8.41
CA ILE A 313 2.39 -20.66 -8.09
C ILE A 313 3.62 -20.55 -8.98
N PHE A 314 4.79 -20.70 -8.36
CA PHE A 314 6.07 -20.54 -9.01
C PHE A 314 6.83 -21.87 -9.02
N ALA A 315 7.85 -21.96 -9.88
CA ALA A 315 8.89 -22.96 -9.77
C ALA A 315 10.13 -22.34 -9.12
N ASP A 316 10.77 -23.07 -8.21
CA ASP A 316 12.11 -22.77 -7.72
C ASP A 316 13.18 -23.18 -8.74
N ALA A 317 14.46 -22.90 -8.45
CA ALA A 317 15.58 -23.26 -9.31
C ALA A 317 15.74 -24.78 -9.54
N LYS A 318 15.14 -25.63 -8.70
CA LYS A 318 15.12 -27.09 -8.82
C LYS A 318 13.89 -27.60 -9.59
N GLY A 319 12.99 -26.70 -9.99
CA GLY A 319 11.73 -27.04 -10.66
C GLY A 319 10.59 -27.43 -9.71
N ASN A 320 10.79 -27.34 -8.39
CA ASN A 320 9.73 -27.63 -7.43
C ASN A 320 8.71 -26.48 -7.39
N ARG A 321 7.45 -26.82 -7.16
CA ARG A 321 6.38 -25.82 -6.94
C ARG A 321 6.63 -25.10 -5.62
N THR A 322 6.55 -23.78 -5.63
CA THR A 322 6.71 -22.93 -4.44
C THR A 322 5.74 -21.75 -4.48
N LEU A 323 5.33 -21.32 -3.28
CA LEU A 323 4.59 -20.06 -3.04
C LEU A 323 5.52 -18.94 -2.56
N LEU A 324 6.77 -19.28 -2.20
CA LEU A 324 7.81 -18.33 -1.83
C LEU A 324 8.40 -17.75 -3.10
N ASP A 325 7.93 -16.58 -3.47
CA ASP A 325 8.30 -16.00 -4.75
C ASP A 325 9.72 -15.43 -4.77
N HIS A 326 10.33 -15.18 -3.61
CA HIS A 326 11.75 -14.90 -3.54
C HIS A 326 12.60 -16.07 -4.01
N ASP A 327 12.08 -17.30 -4.04
CA ASP A 327 12.72 -18.47 -4.63
C ASP A 327 12.31 -18.71 -6.10
N ALA A 328 11.36 -17.92 -6.63
CA ALA A 328 10.81 -18.13 -7.96
C ALA A 328 11.82 -17.82 -9.08
N VAL A 329 11.93 -18.75 -10.02
CA VAL A 329 12.62 -18.55 -11.31
C VAL A 329 11.65 -18.61 -12.50
N LYS A 330 10.42 -19.10 -12.28
CA LYS A 330 9.40 -19.22 -13.31
C LYS A 330 8.00 -19.15 -12.71
N LEU A 331 7.07 -18.47 -13.40
CA LEU A 331 5.64 -18.55 -13.11
C LEU A 331 5.06 -19.85 -13.68
N LEU A 332 4.41 -20.65 -12.85
CA LEU A 332 3.71 -21.87 -13.28
C LEU A 332 2.23 -21.59 -13.51
N GLU A 333 1.58 -20.94 -12.54
CA GLU A 333 0.16 -20.62 -12.57
C GLU A 333 -0.06 -19.21 -12.06
N ASP A 334 -0.96 -18.49 -12.74
CA ASP A 334 -1.43 -17.17 -12.33
C ASP A 334 -2.95 -17.11 -12.49
N THR A 335 -3.64 -17.28 -11.37
CA THR A 335 -5.11 -17.30 -11.30
C THR A 335 -5.65 -16.12 -10.51
N VAL A 336 -4.82 -15.11 -10.19
CA VAL A 336 -5.24 -13.90 -9.48
C VAL A 336 -6.47 -13.28 -10.13
N LEU A 337 -7.31 -12.66 -9.32
CA LEU A 337 -8.49 -11.96 -9.81
C LEU A 337 -8.03 -10.66 -10.45
N LYS A 338 -8.08 -10.57 -11.79
CA LYS A 338 -7.56 -9.40 -12.52
C LYS A 338 -8.39 -8.15 -12.22
N ALA A 339 -7.77 -6.98 -12.42
CA ALA A 339 -8.44 -5.68 -12.31
C ALA A 339 -9.80 -5.67 -13.04
N GLU A 340 -10.87 -5.30 -12.32
CA GLU A 340 -12.23 -5.10 -12.85
C GLU A 340 -12.83 -6.34 -13.56
N GLU A 341 -12.28 -7.54 -13.38
CA GLU A 341 -12.76 -8.73 -14.07
C GLU A 341 -14.02 -9.34 -13.44
N THR A 342 -14.74 -10.13 -14.23
CA THR A 342 -15.76 -11.06 -13.72
C THR A 342 -15.30 -12.48 -14.01
N ARG A 343 -15.04 -13.24 -12.94
CA ARG A 343 -14.72 -14.66 -13.00
C ARG A 343 -16.01 -15.47 -12.87
N VAL A 344 -16.13 -16.52 -13.68
CA VAL A 344 -17.22 -17.49 -13.57
C VAL A 344 -16.62 -18.82 -13.15
N GLU A 345 -17.07 -19.35 -12.01
CA GLU A 345 -16.71 -20.67 -11.54
C GLU A 345 -17.93 -21.59 -11.56
N THR A 346 -17.70 -22.87 -11.82
CA THR A 346 -18.75 -23.89 -11.81
C THR A 346 -18.43 -24.97 -10.79
N PHE A 347 -19.42 -25.33 -10.00
CA PHE A 347 -19.36 -26.41 -9.02
C PHE A 347 -20.52 -27.37 -9.31
N THR A 348 -20.30 -28.65 -9.04
CA THR A 348 -21.34 -29.68 -9.14
C THR A 348 -21.38 -30.45 -7.83
N PHE A 349 -22.58 -30.66 -7.28
CA PHE A 349 -22.76 -31.37 -6.04
C PHE A 349 -24.06 -32.19 -6.04
N PRO A 350 -24.17 -33.23 -5.20
CA PRO A 350 -25.41 -33.99 -5.05
C PRO A 350 -26.56 -33.09 -4.59
N THR A 351 -27.68 -33.10 -5.31
CA THR A 351 -28.87 -32.35 -4.92
C THR A 351 -29.34 -32.83 -3.54
N PRO A 352 -29.45 -31.95 -2.52
CA PRO A 352 -29.81 -32.38 -1.18
C PRO A 352 -31.17 -33.08 -1.15
N GLU A 353 -31.20 -34.31 -0.64
CA GLU A 353 -32.40 -35.13 -0.55
C GLU A 353 -33.28 -34.78 0.66
N ALA A 354 -34.53 -35.24 0.65
CA ALA A 354 -35.49 -35.11 1.76
C ALA A 354 -35.70 -33.65 2.25
N THR A 355 -35.49 -32.66 1.39
CA THR A 355 -35.72 -31.25 1.68
C THR A 355 -36.33 -30.52 0.47
N PRO A 356 -37.32 -29.63 0.65
CA PRO A 356 -37.89 -28.86 -0.45
C PRO A 356 -36.95 -27.75 -0.97
N SER A 357 -35.90 -27.43 -0.23
CA SER A 357 -34.91 -26.40 -0.55
C SER A 357 -33.57 -26.66 0.13
N PHE A 358 -32.50 -26.05 -0.35
CA PHE A 358 -31.19 -26.06 0.30
C PHE A 358 -30.59 -24.65 0.32
N ASP A 359 -29.72 -24.41 1.30
CA ASP A 359 -29.02 -23.14 1.44
C ASP A 359 -27.66 -23.21 0.74
N VAL A 360 -27.36 -22.15 0.01
CA VAL A 360 -26.09 -21.93 -0.67
C VAL A 360 -25.39 -20.77 0.02
N GLU A 361 -24.19 -21.03 0.52
CA GLU A 361 -23.29 -20.00 1.02
C GLU A 361 -22.05 -19.93 0.13
N ILE A 362 -21.82 -18.76 -0.47
CA ILE A 362 -20.59 -18.45 -1.20
C ILE A 362 -19.84 -17.35 -0.47
N SER A 363 -18.54 -17.51 -0.30
CA SER A 363 -17.72 -16.54 0.43
C SER A 363 -16.33 -16.44 -0.15
N LEU A 364 -15.78 -15.23 -0.16
CA LEU A 364 -14.42 -14.96 -0.61
C LEU A 364 -13.56 -14.59 0.60
N HIS A 365 -12.39 -15.19 0.73
CA HIS A 365 -11.49 -15.02 1.87
C HIS A 365 -10.06 -14.78 1.40
N TYR A 366 -9.30 -13.97 2.14
CA TYR A 366 -7.84 -14.08 2.09
C TYR A 366 -7.41 -15.39 2.73
N ALA A 367 -6.58 -16.14 2.02
CA ALA A 367 -5.99 -17.36 2.52
C ALA A 367 -5.06 -17.07 3.70
N THR A 368 -4.89 -18.06 4.56
CA THR A 368 -3.92 -17.95 5.65
C THR A 368 -2.55 -18.36 5.15
N PRO A 369 -1.52 -17.77 5.76
CA PRO A 369 -0.21 -18.38 5.89
C PRO A 369 -0.17 -19.91 6.04
N GLY A 370 -1.07 -20.52 6.83
CA GLY A 370 -0.92 -21.93 7.20
C GLY A 370 -1.44 -22.96 6.19
N GLU A 371 -2.42 -22.62 5.33
CA GLU A 371 -3.19 -23.64 4.60
C GLU A 371 -2.43 -24.30 3.44
N LEU A 372 -1.53 -23.57 2.76
CA LEU A 372 -0.85 -24.07 1.54
C LEU A 372 0.67 -23.90 1.58
N TRP A 373 1.23 -23.35 2.66
CA TRP A 373 2.67 -23.20 2.79
C TRP A 373 3.34 -24.48 3.29
N PRO A 374 4.66 -24.63 3.05
CA PRO A 374 5.44 -25.63 3.73
C PRO A 374 5.29 -25.49 5.25
N GLU A 375 5.03 -26.58 5.95
CA GLU A 375 4.89 -26.62 7.41
C GLU A 375 6.08 -25.94 8.11
N ALA A 376 7.28 -26.12 7.58
CA ALA A 376 8.49 -25.48 8.08
C ALA A 376 8.42 -23.93 8.05
N PHE A 377 7.83 -23.35 7.01
CA PHE A 377 7.69 -21.90 6.91
C PHE A 377 6.57 -21.37 7.82
N ALA A 378 5.46 -22.10 7.97
CA ALA A 378 4.43 -21.78 8.96
C ALA A 378 5.00 -21.80 10.39
N LYS A 379 5.82 -22.80 10.75
CA LYS A 379 6.55 -22.85 12.02
C LYS A 379 7.50 -21.67 12.20
N ARG A 380 8.20 -21.25 11.15
CA ARG A 380 9.04 -20.04 11.17
C ARG A 380 8.22 -18.78 11.44
N VAL A 381 7.06 -18.60 10.81
CA VAL A 381 6.18 -17.46 11.13
C VAL A 381 5.73 -17.52 12.58
N ALA A 382 5.35 -18.70 13.07
CA ALA A 382 4.92 -18.89 14.44
C ALA A 382 6.02 -18.57 15.47
N SER A 383 7.31 -18.78 15.17
CA SER A 383 8.40 -18.39 16.08
C SER A 383 8.57 -16.88 16.24
N PHE A 384 7.99 -16.07 15.35
CA PHE A 384 7.95 -14.61 15.46
C PHE A 384 6.68 -14.09 16.16
N THR A 385 5.81 -14.96 16.67
CA THR A 385 4.60 -14.56 17.40
C THR A 385 4.63 -15.09 18.84
N PRO A 386 4.09 -14.35 19.82
CA PRO A 386 3.96 -14.85 21.18
C PRO A 386 2.92 -15.97 21.31
N LYS A 387 2.01 -16.09 20.34
CA LYS A 387 0.90 -17.06 20.33
C LYS A 387 1.18 -18.29 19.45
N GLY A 388 2.38 -18.38 18.87
CA GLY A 388 2.75 -19.42 17.92
C GLY A 388 1.71 -19.57 16.80
N MET A 389 1.33 -20.83 16.52
CA MET A 389 0.34 -21.19 15.50
C MET A 389 -1.09 -20.72 15.81
N THR A 390 -1.37 -20.22 17.02
CA THR A 390 -2.71 -19.71 17.40
C THR A 390 -2.84 -18.19 17.17
N ASP A 391 -1.78 -17.54 16.71
CA ASP A 391 -1.78 -16.11 16.42
C ASP A 391 -2.81 -15.74 15.33
N PRO A 392 -3.48 -14.58 15.42
CA PRO A 392 -4.43 -14.11 14.40
C PRO A 392 -3.88 -14.09 12.97
N VAL A 393 -2.56 -14.01 12.77
CA VAL A 393 -1.93 -14.09 11.45
C VAL A 393 -2.24 -15.40 10.71
N PHE A 394 -2.56 -16.48 11.43
CA PHE A 394 -2.93 -17.78 10.87
C PHE A 394 -4.45 -17.98 10.70
N LYS A 395 -5.27 -16.93 10.91
CA LYS A 395 -6.72 -17.01 10.74
C LYS A 395 -7.16 -16.44 9.39
N PRO A 396 -8.08 -17.11 8.67
CA PRO A 396 -8.59 -16.58 7.41
C PRO A 396 -9.29 -15.25 7.64
N SER A 397 -9.27 -14.39 6.63
CA SER A 397 -9.96 -13.11 6.70
C SER A 397 -11.02 -13.04 5.61
N GLU A 398 -12.28 -13.02 6.02
CA GLU A 398 -13.41 -12.87 5.11
C GLU A 398 -13.34 -11.51 4.40
N ILE A 399 -13.55 -11.54 3.08
CA ILE A 399 -13.65 -10.36 2.23
C ILE A 399 -15.12 -10.01 2.04
N THR A 400 -15.92 -10.98 1.61
CA THR A 400 -17.36 -10.86 1.42
C THR A 400 -18.03 -12.23 1.40
N LYS A 401 -19.32 -12.27 1.70
CA LYS A 401 -20.14 -13.48 1.75
C LYS A 401 -21.53 -13.18 1.19
N ARG A 402 -22.10 -14.16 0.49
CA ARG A 402 -23.49 -14.15 0.03
C ARG A 402 -24.14 -15.49 0.32
N CYS A 403 -25.38 -15.41 0.79
CA CYS A 403 -26.20 -16.57 1.13
C CYS A 403 -27.52 -16.50 0.38
N GLY A 404 -28.15 -17.65 0.18
CA GLY A 404 -29.52 -17.72 -0.29
C GLY A 404 -30.05 -19.13 -0.24
N ASN A 405 -31.35 -19.26 -0.48
CA ASN A 405 -32.05 -20.53 -0.46
C ASN A 405 -32.49 -20.87 -1.88
N THR A 406 -32.18 -22.08 -2.34
CA THR A 406 -32.61 -22.60 -3.64
C THR A 406 -33.72 -23.62 -3.41
N LYS A 407 -34.89 -23.39 -4.00
CA LYS A 407 -35.98 -24.37 -3.98
C LYS A 407 -35.72 -25.50 -4.98
N VAL A 408 -35.88 -26.74 -4.53
CA VAL A 408 -35.65 -27.94 -5.36
C VAL A 408 -36.69 -28.06 -6.47
N ALA A 409 -37.94 -27.68 -6.21
CA ALA A 409 -39.05 -27.84 -7.17
C ALA A 409 -39.09 -26.77 -8.28
N GLU A 410 -38.40 -25.63 -8.12
CA GLU A 410 -38.54 -24.46 -9.02
C GLU A 410 -37.21 -23.95 -9.59
N GLY A 411 -36.05 -24.38 -9.06
CA GLY A 411 -34.72 -23.87 -9.43
C GLY A 411 -34.52 -22.35 -9.19
N LYS A 412 -35.52 -21.65 -8.65
CA LYS A 412 -35.51 -20.20 -8.45
C LYS A 412 -34.94 -19.86 -7.07
N ILE A 413 -34.00 -18.91 -7.07
CA ILE A 413 -33.29 -18.45 -5.87
C ILE A 413 -34.18 -17.49 -5.06
N GLN A 414 -34.37 -17.78 -3.78
CA GLN A 414 -34.80 -16.79 -2.80
C GLN A 414 -33.58 -16.22 -2.09
N ARG A 415 -33.27 -14.95 -2.35
CA ARG A 415 -32.21 -14.23 -1.64
C ARG A 415 -32.58 -14.16 -0.15
N ARG A 416 -31.67 -14.58 0.72
CA ARG A 416 -31.83 -14.47 2.18
C ARG A 416 -30.57 -13.80 2.76
N PRO A 417 -30.72 -13.02 3.84
CA PRO A 417 -29.54 -12.57 4.57
C PRO A 417 -28.73 -13.78 5.03
N CYS A 418 -27.40 -13.63 5.05
CA CYS A 418 -26.55 -14.60 5.73
C CYS A 418 -26.87 -14.57 7.22
N LEU A 419 -27.27 -15.70 7.77
CA LEU A 419 -27.42 -15.90 9.21
C LEU A 419 -26.05 -16.03 9.89
#